data_AF-A0A520Y933-F1
#
_entry.id   AF-A0A520Y933-F1
#
_cell.length_a   1.000
_cell.length_b   1.000
_cell.length_c   1.000
_cell.angle_alpha   90.00
_cell.angle_beta   90.00
_cell.angle_gamma   90.00
#
_symmetry.space_group_name_H-M   'P 1'
#
loop_
_entity.id
_entity.type
_entity.pdbx_description
1 polymer ?
#
loop_
_entity_poly.entity_id
_entity_poly.type
_entity_poly.pdbx_seq_one_letter_code
_entity_poly.pdbx_strand_id
1 'polypeptide(L)'
;MSKKPHKERPIMLLLDSLGRRWSLRIIWELQDGPAKFRALRSACDGVSPSVLNKRISELRKLGFVEKTDGGYGLTRDGESLAERLRKLDRWARRWDKRRQG
;
A
#
# COMPACT_ATOMS: atom_id res chain seq x y z
N MET A 1 5.76 -14.35 -36.99
CA MET A 1 6.52 -14.30 -35.73
C MET A 1 5.72 -13.55 -34.68
N SER A 2 4.99 -14.26 -33.81
CA SER A 2 4.20 -13.64 -32.74
C SER A 2 5.12 -13.38 -31.53
N LYS A 3 5.21 -12.12 -31.08
CA LYS A 3 5.99 -11.74 -29.89
C LYS A 3 5.41 -12.47 -28.69
N LYS A 4 6.21 -13.33 -28.03
CA LYS A 4 5.85 -13.94 -26.74
C LYS A 4 5.53 -12.81 -25.74
N PRO A 5 4.41 -12.85 -25.00
CA PRO A 5 4.15 -11.85 -23.97
C PRO A 5 5.29 -11.92 -22.95
N HIS A 6 5.94 -10.80 -22.69
CA HIS A 6 6.84 -10.69 -21.54
C HIS A 6 6.03 -11.11 -20.31
N LYS A 7 6.39 -12.22 -19.65
CA LYS A 7 5.92 -12.52 -18.30
C LYS A 7 6.20 -11.28 -17.47
N GLU A 8 5.17 -10.50 -17.16
CA GLU A 8 5.29 -9.30 -16.34
C GLU A 8 5.98 -9.71 -15.03
N ARG A 9 7.10 -9.05 -14.71
CA ARG A 9 7.86 -9.37 -13.50
C ARG A 9 6.90 -9.16 -12.32
N PRO A 10 6.63 -10.16 -11.44
CA PRO A 10 5.64 -10.02 -10.37
C PRO A 10 5.86 -8.79 -9.48
N ILE A 11 7.13 -8.38 -9.30
CA ILE A 11 7.49 -7.15 -8.60
C ILE A 11 6.95 -5.88 -9.27
N MET A 12 6.91 -5.81 -10.61
CA MET A 12 6.38 -4.66 -11.34
C MET A 12 4.87 -4.55 -11.13
N LEU A 13 4.14 -5.67 -11.24
CA LEU A 13 2.70 -5.71 -10.98
C LEU A 13 2.34 -5.26 -9.56
N LEU A 14 3.13 -5.71 -8.58
CA LEU A 14 2.99 -5.27 -7.20
C LEU A 14 3.24 -3.77 -7.07
N LEU A 15 4.36 -3.28 -7.59
CA LEU A 15 4.73 -1.86 -7.51
C LEU A 15 3.74 -0.96 -8.25
N ASP A 16 3.21 -1.38 -9.39
CA ASP A 16 2.17 -0.64 -10.13
C ASP A 16 0.87 -0.54 -9.32
N SER A 17 0.53 -1.60 -8.58
CA SER A 17 -0.65 -1.61 -7.71
C SER A 17 -0.46 -0.72 -6.47
N LEU A 18 0.74 -0.77 -5.86
CA LEU A 18 1.11 0.04 -4.70
C LEU A 18 1.34 1.53 -5.05
N GLY A 19 1.82 1.80 -6.26
CA GLY A 19 2.06 3.15 -6.78
C GLY A 19 0.78 3.93 -7.09
N ARG A 20 -0.39 3.28 -7.10
CA ARG A 20 -1.68 3.96 -7.21
C ARG A 20 -1.86 4.90 -6.02
N ARG A 21 -2.31 6.13 -6.32
CA ARG A 21 -2.57 7.17 -5.31
C ARG A 21 -3.38 6.60 -4.14
N TRP A 22 -2.85 6.81 -2.92
CA TRP A 22 -3.37 6.37 -1.62
C TRP A 22 -3.14 4.90 -1.21
N SER A 23 -2.76 3.99 -2.12
CA SER A 23 -2.54 2.57 -1.76
C SER A 23 -1.47 2.41 -0.68
N LEU A 24 -0.28 3.00 -0.88
CA LEU A 24 0.79 2.98 0.12
C LEU A 24 0.42 3.73 1.40
N ARG A 25 -0.35 4.82 1.32
CA ARG A 25 -0.79 5.58 2.49
C ARG A 25 -1.71 4.74 3.39
N ILE A 26 -2.62 3.96 2.80
CA ILE A 26 -3.50 3.05 3.54
C ILE A 26 -2.67 1.96 4.24
N ILE A 27 -1.73 1.32 3.54
CA ILE A 27 -0.84 0.32 4.17
C ILE A 27 -0.05 0.96 5.31
N TRP A 28 0.44 2.18 5.12
CA TRP A 28 1.18 2.91 6.14
C TRP A 28 0.35 3.22 7.39
N GLU A 29 -0.89 3.65 7.22
CA GLU A 29 -1.78 3.96 8.33
C GLU A 29 -2.16 2.72 9.14
N LEU A 30 -2.27 1.56 8.49
CA LEU A 30 -2.63 0.29 9.15
C LEU A 30 -1.46 -0.40 9.85
N GLN A 31 -0.26 0.20 9.82
CA GLN A 31 0.96 -0.35 10.43
C GLN A 31 0.89 -0.45 11.95
N ASP A 32 0.13 0.45 12.58
CA ASP A 32 0.00 0.54 14.04
C ASP A 32 -1.26 -0.16 14.54
N GLY A 33 -1.97 -0.86 13.65
CA GLY A 33 -3.15 -1.66 13.94
C GLY A 33 -4.36 -1.28 13.09
N PRO A 34 -5.52 -1.90 13.36
CA PRO A 34 -6.70 -1.67 12.57
C PRO A 34 -7.26 -0.25 12.69
N ALA A 35 -7.75 0.30 11.57
CA ALA A 35 -8.35 1.63 11.50
C ALA A 35 -9.76 1.62 10.87
N LYS A 36 -10.65 2.47 11.38
CA LYS A 36 -11.97 2.70 10.79
C LYS A 36 -11.85 3.47 9.47
N PHE A 37 -12.83 3.30 8.57
CA PHE A 37 -12.88 3.98 7.27
C PHE A 37 -12.68 5.49 7.35
N ARG A 38 -13.27 6.15 8.36
CA ARG A 38 -13.15 7.59 8.57
C ARG A 38 -11.71 8.03 8.86
N ALA A 39 -10.97 7.25 9.66
CA ALA A 39 -9.56 7.52 9.96
C ALA A 39 -8.70 7.37 8.69
N LEU A 40 -8.87 6.28 7.95
CA LEU A 40 -8.18 6.07 6.66
C LEU A 40 -8.47 7.18 5.65
N ARG A 41 -9.72 7.68 5.61
CA ARG A 41 -10.10 8.80 4.74
C ARG A 41 -9.41 10.09 5.15
N SER A 42 -9.35 10.37 6.45
CA SER A 42 -8.65 11.54 6.99
C SER A 42 -7.15 11.49 6.68
N ALA A 43 -6.54 10.32 6.83
CA ALA A 43 -5.12 10.11 6.51
C ALA A 43 -4.80 10.22 5.01
N CYS A 44 -5.80 10.12 4.13
CA CYS A 44 -5.69 10.25 2.68
C CYS A 44 -6.30 11.58 2.17
N ASP A 45 -6.09 12.68 2.90
CA ASP A 45 -6.49 14.04 2.53
C ASP A 45 -7.97 14.19 2.13
N GLY A 46 -8.85 13.46 2.83
CA GLY A 46 -10.29 13.56 2.59
C GLY A 46 -10.76 12.98 1.26
N VAL A 47 -9.96 12.12 0.62
CA VAL A 47 -10.28 11.41 -0.63
C VAL A 47 -11.75 10.96 -0.70
N SER A 48 -12.34 10.99 -1.90
CA SER A 48 -13.74 10.58 -2.05
C SER A 48 -13.98 9.16 -1.51
N PRO A 49 -15.14 8.89 -0.88
CA PRO A 49 -15.44 7.57 -0.35
C PRO A 49 -15.37 6.45 -1.40
N SER A 50 -15.76 6.75 -2.64
CA SER A 50 -15.70 5.78 -3.75
C SER A 50 -14.27 5.39 -4.10
N VAL A 51 -13.34 6.36 -4.14
CA VAL A 51 -11.93 6.10 -4.41
C VAL A 51 -11.29 5.33 -3.25
N LEU A 52 -11.58 5.71 -2.00
CA LEU A 52 -11.05 4.98 -0.84
C LEU A 52 -11.55 3.53 -0.81
N ASN A 53 -12.85 3.31 -1.02
CA ASN A 53 -13.42 1.97 -1.11
C ASN A 53 -12.77 1.15 -2.23
N LYS A 54 -12.53 1.75 -3.39
CA LYS A 54 -11.83 1.08 -4.49
C LYS A 54 -10.42 0.65 -4.07
N ARG A 55 -9.66 1.53 -3.41
CA ARG A 55 -8.29 1.21 -2.95
C ARG A 55 -8.27 0.12 -1.88
N ILE A 56 -9.16 0.20 -0.90
CA ILE A 56 -9.29 -0.85 0.12
C ILE A 56 -9.67 -2.18 -0.54
N SER A 57 -10.62 -2.19 -1.47
CA SER A 57 -11.01 -3.40 -2.22
C SER A 57 -9.84 -4.00 -3.00
N GLU A 58 -9.05 -3.16 -3.70
CA GLU A 58 -7.85 -3.59 -4.42
C GLU A 58 -6.81 -4.21 -3.48
N LEU A 59 -6.51 -3.57 -2.35
CA LEU A 59 -5.57 -4.07 -1.34
C LEU A 59 -6.05 -5.38 -0.68
N ARG A 60 -7.36 -5.52 -0.48
CA ARG A 60 -7.97 -6.76 0.01
C ARG A 60 -7.87 -7.89 -1.02
N LYS A 61 -8.09 -7.60 -2.30
CA LYS A 61 -7.92 -8.58 -3.40
C LYS A 61 -6.47 -9.05 -3.53
N LEU A 62 -5.51 -8.17 -3.24
CA LEU A 62 -4.09 -8.52 -3.19
C LEU A 62 -3.70 -9.28 -1.91
N GLY A 63 -4.61 -9.44 -0.96
CA GLY A 63 -4.36 -10.16 0.28
C GLY A 63 -3.57 -9.37 1.32
N PHE A 64 -3.43 -8.05 1.20
CA PHE A 64 -2.67 -7.21 2.15
C PHE A 64 -3.52 -6.58 3.25
N VAL A 65 -4.81 -6.41 2.99
CA VAL A 65 -5.75 -5.79 3.92
C VAL A 65 -6.92 -6.73 4.15
N GLU A 66 -7.48 -6.70 5.35
CA GLU A 66 -8.69 -7.42 5.71
C GLU A 66 -9.65 -6.55 6.53
N LYS A 67 -10.89 -7.02 6.69
CA LYS A 67 -11.88 -6.36 7.55
C LYS A 67 -11.78 -7.00 8.94
N THR A 68 -11.74 -6.18 9.97
CA THR A 68 -11.67 -6.59 11.37
C THR A 68 -12.76 -5.89 12.17
N ASP A 69 -12.93 -6.24 13.45
CA ASP A 69 -13.85 -5.52 14.34
C ASP A 69 -13.45 -4.04 14.51
N GLY A 70 -12.14 -3.75 14.44
CA GLY A 70 -11.56 -2.41 14.46
C GLY A 70 -11.72 -1.62 13.16
N GLY A 71 -12.23 -2.23 12.09
CA GLY A 71 -12.38 -1.60 10.78
C GLY A 71 -11.63 -2.38 9.70
N TYR A 72 -10.49 -1.85 9.26
CA TYR A 72 -9.59 -2.53 8.33
C TYR A 72 -8.24 -2.72 8.99
N GLY A 73 -7.58 -3.86 8.77
CA GLY A 73 -6.25 -4.16 9.29
C GLY A 73 -5.36 -4.77 8.22
N LEU A 74 -4.06 -4.84 8.49
CA LEU A 74 -3.15 -5.62 7.64
C LEU A 74 -3.37 -7.11 7.90
N THR A 75 -3.32 -7.91 6.86
CA THR A 75 -3.14 -9.37 6.99
C THR A 75 -1.68 -9.67 7.37
N ARG A 76 -1.37 -10.94 7.65
CA ARG A 76 0.02 -11.40 7.81
C ARG A 76 0.94 -11.02 6.64
N ASP A 77 0.46 -11.14 5.40
CA ASP A 77 1.22 -10.73 4.22
C ASP A 77 1.31 -9.20 4.10
N GLY A 78 0.27 -8.48 4.52
CA GLY A 78 0.27 -7.02 4.62
C GLY A 78 1.30 -6.51 5.63
N GLU A 79 1.42 -7.14 6.79
CA GLU A 79 2.42 -6.83 7.83
C GLU A 79 3.84 -7.08 7.31
N SER A 80 4.07 -8.23 6.67
CA SER A 80 5.34 -8.58 6.03
C SER A 80 5.74 -7.58 4.95
N LEU A 81 4.78 -7.15 4.12
CA LEU A 81 4.99 -6.09 3.13
C LEU A 81 5.32 -4.75 3.81
N ALA A 82 4.56 -4.36 4.83
CA ALA A 82 4.79 -3.11 5.56
C ALA A 82 6.18 -3.06 6.20
N GLU A 83 6.69 -4.17 6.76
CA GLU A 83 8.06 -4.26 7.28
C GLU A 83 9.12 -4.00 6.18
N ARG A 84 8.92 -4.57 4.98
CA ARG A 84 9.80 -4.33 3.82
C ARG A 84 9.75 -2.87 3.37
N LEU A 85 8.56 -2.27 3.34
CA LEU A 85 8.38 -0.86 3.03
C LEU A 85 9.05 0.06 4.07
N ARG A 86 9.02 -0.28 5.37
CA ARG A 86 9.77 0.46 6.41
C ARG A 86 11.27 0.40 6.18
N LYS A 87 11.81 -0.76 5.78
CA LYS A 87 13.24 -0.91 5.43
C LYS A 87 13.59 -0.04 4.21
N LEU A 88 12.71 -0.01 3.21
CA LEU A 88 12.86 0.82 2.02
C LEU A 88 12.79 2.32 2.36
N ASP A 89 11.85 2.76 3.20
CA ASP A 89 11.73 4.14 3.68
C ASP A 89 13.00 4.60 4.41
N ARG A 90 13.56 3.76 5.29
CA ARG A 90 14.86 4.06 5.93
C ARG A 90 15.98 4.26 4.91
N TRP A 91 16.03 3.44 3.87
CA TRP A 91 17.01 3.63 2.80
C TRP A 91 16.73 4.91 1.99
N ALA A 92 15.47 5.17 1.63
CA ALA A 92 15.05 6.34 0.88
C ALA A 92 15.41 7.64 1.61
N ARG A 93 15.21 7.70 2.94
CA ARG A 93 15.64 8.84 3.78
C ARG A 93 17.16 9.05 3.74
N ARG A 94 17.97 7.98 3.76
CA ARG A 94 19.44 8.11 3.62
C ARG A 94 19.84 8.56 2.23
N TRP A 95 19.16 8.06 1.20
CA TRP A 95 19.39 8.45 -0.18
C TRP A 95 19.05 9.93 -0.42
N ASP A 96 17.91 10.40 0.09
CA ASP A 96 17.48 11.80 -0.07
C ASP A 96 18.46 12.78 0.61
N LYS A 97 18.96 12.44 1.81
CA LYS A 97 20.04 13.21 2.46
C LYS A 97 21.30 13.35 1.61
N ARG A 98 21.71 12.30 0.89
CA ARG A 98 22.88 12.35 -0.03
C ARG A 98 22.62 13.13 -1.31
N ARG A 99 21.35 13.30 -1.69
CA ARG A 99 20.97 14.04 -2.89
C ARG A 99 20.86 15.55 -2.62
N GLN A 100 20.60 15.92 -1.36
CA GLN A 100 20.42 17.31 -0.94
C GLN A 100 21.71 17.97 -0.40
N GLY A 101 22.76 17.19 -0.14
CA GLY A 101 24.10 17.68 0.20
C GLY A 101 25.07 17.42 -0.94
#